data_AF-Q580D2-F1
#
_entry.id   AF-Q580D2-F1
#
_cell.length_a   1.000
_cell.length_b   1.000
_cell.length_c   1.000
_cell.angle_alpha   90.00
_cell.angle_beta   90.00
_cell.angle_gamma   90.00
#
_symmetry.space_group_name_H-M   'P 1'
#
loop_
_entity.id
_entity.type
_entity.pdbx_description
1 polymer ?
#
loop_
_entity_poly.entity_id
_entity_poly.type
_entity_poly.pdbx_seq_one_letter_code
_entity_poly.pdbx_strand_id
1 'polypeptide(L)'
;MEQDSHPRIGLMLTEGQFEALVTRLHDKSVEHKAETLRQLDARFYPTAPPKRLPKEAIESSVVRQVDHEMNRRRAARENLEIQEERKTLSKKISSADVESSVERLYTETLARKKANMEESRKRYLYAGPDMVKKNAKEIQEYVGRLAVPKKKEFTIEEVNKVYDLV
;
A
#
# COMPACT_ATOMS: atom_id res chain seq x y z
N MET A 1 69.03 23.13 63.70
CA MET A 1 69.85 22.81 62.52
C MET A 1 69.04 21.83 61.67
N GLU A 2 68.07 22.32 60.91
CA GLU A 2 67.34 21.52 59.94
C GLU A 2 67.65 22.13 58.57
N GLN A 3 68.55 21.46 57.86
CA GLN A 3 68.90 21.81 56.50
C GLN A 3 67.80 21.23 55.61
N ASP A 4 66.84 22.06 55.22
CA ASP A 4 65.94 21.81 54.10
C ASP A 4 66.76 21.84 52.80
N SER A 5 67.59 20.82 52.62
CA SER A 5 68.25 20.53 51.36
C SER A 5 67.22 19.89 50.43
N HIS A 6 66.25 20.67 49.96
CA HIS A 6 65.52 20.26 48.77
C HIS A 6 66.51 20.32 47.61
N PRO A 7 66.86 19.16 47.03
CA PRO A 7 67.73 19.15 45.88
C PRO A 7 66.98 19.88 44.77
N ARG A 8 67.37 21.14 44.52
CA ARG A 8 67.13 21.83 43.25
C ARG A 8 67.99 21.16 42.18
N ILE A 9 67.91 19.83 42.06
CA ILE A 9 68.39 19.15 40.88
C ILE A 9 67.37 19.57 39.84
N GLY A 10 67.70 20.66 39.15
CA GLY A 10 67.20 20.96 37.83
C GLY A 10 67.64 19.82 36.93
N LEU A 11 67.00 18.66 37.08
CA LEU A 11 66.93 17.63 36.07
C LEU A 11 66.38 18.36 34.86
N MET A 12 67.28 18.75 33.97
CA MET A 12 66.91 19.30 32.68
C MET A 12 66.14 18.19 31.99
N LEU A 13 64.81 18.32 32.01
CA LEU A 13 63.93 17.49 31.24
C LEU A 13 64.43 17.55 29.80
N THR A 14 64.53 16.40 29.14
CA THR A 14 64.76 16.41 27.69
C THR A 14 63.61 17.14 27.01
N GLU A 15 63.85 17.69 25.82
CA GLU A 15 62.82 18.43 25.08
C GLU A 15 61.51 17.63 24.95
N GLY A 16 61.60 16.34 24.63
CA GLY A 16 60.44 15.44 24.58
C GLY A 16 59.75 15.18 25.93
N GLN A 17 60.49 15.15 27.05
CA GLN A 17 59.89 15.04 28.38
C GLN A 17 59.18 16.34 28.79
N PHE A 18 59.74 17.48 28.41
CA PHE A 18 59.15 18.79 28.63
C PHE A 18 57.85 18.93 27.83
N GLU A 19 57.85 18.58 26.54
CA GLU A 19 56.63 18.57 25.71
C GLU A 19 55.55 17.66 26.29
N ALA A 20 55.90 16.43 26.67
CA ALA A 20 54.97 15.48 27.29
C ALA A 20 54.43 15.98 28.65
N LEU A 21 55.22 16.75 29.40
CA LEU A 21 54.77 17.38 30.63
C LEU A 21 53.79 18.52 30.34
N VAL A 22 54.09 19.36 29.35
CA VAL A 22 53.24 20.49 28.93
C VAL A 22 51.89 19.98 28.42
N THR A 23 51.86 18.96 27.56
CA THR A 23 50.61 18.36 27.07
C THR A 23 49.78 17.79 28.22
N ARG A 24 50.39 17.03 29.13
CA ARG A 24 49.69 16.50 30.32
C ARG A 24 49.13 17.60 31.21
N LEU A 25 49.86 18.70 31.40
CA LEU A 25 49.38 19.85 32.19
C LEU A 25 48.24 20.58 31.49
N HIS A 26 48.32 20.72 30.17
CA HIS A 26 47.26 21.28 29.35
C HIS A 26 45.99 20.44 29.44
N ASP A 27 46.07 19.12 29.23
CA ASP A 27 44.92 18.23 29.25
C ASP A 27 44.22 18.23 30.61
N LYS A 28 45.00 18.17 31.70
CA LYS A 28 44.47 18.32 33.06
C LYS A 28 43.79 19.68 33.29
N SER A 29 44.31 20.75 32.70
CA SER A 29 43.68 22.07 32.76
C SER A 29 42.34 22.10 32.02
N VAL A 30 42.27 21.47 30.84
CA VAL A 30 41.04 21.35 30.06
C VAL A 30 40.00 20.52 30.80
N GLU A 31 40.38 19.35 31.34
CA GLU A 31 39.50 18.50 32.15
C GLU A 31 38.95 19.25 33.36
N HIS A 32 39.81 19.96 34.10
CA HIS A 32 39.40 20.75 35.25
C HIS A 32 38.40 21.86 34.85
N LYS A 33 38.65 22.56 33.73
CA LYS A 33 37.73 23.56 33.20
C LYS A 33 36.41 22.94 32.76
N ALA A 34 36.43 21.80 32.10
CA ALA A 34 35.24 21.08 31.66
C ALA A 34 34.37 20.64 32.84
N GLU A 35 34.99 20.12 33.90
CA GLU A 35 34.29 19.73 35.12
C GLU A 35 33.73 20.95 35.86
N THR A 36 34.48 22.06 35.90
CA THR A 36 33.99 23.33 36.45
C THR A 36 32.76 23.84 35.67
N LEU A 37 32.82 23.81 34.34
CA LEU A 37 31.69 24.20 33.48
C LEU A 37 30.48 23.30 33.71
N ARG A 38 30.68 21.98 33.79
CA ARG A 38 29.61 21.03 34.09
C ARG A 38 28.95 21.31 35.45
N GLN A 39 29.73 21.65 36.47
CA GLN A 39 29.21 22.01 37.79
C GLN A 39 28.45 23.34 37.76
N LEU A 40 28.93 24.32 37.00
CA LEU A 40 28.22 25.58 36.78
C LEU A 40 26.92 25.35 36.00
N ASP A 41 26.94 24.55 34.93
CA ASP A 41 25.76 24.19 34.15
C ASP A 41 24.73 23.46 35.01
N ALA A 42 25.15 22.50 35.85
CA ALA A 42 24.23 21.83 36.78
C ALA A 42 23.63 22.79 37.82
N ARG A 43 24.37 23.84 38.20
CA ARG A 43 23.92 24.86 39.17
C ARG A 43 22.95 25.88 38.55
N PHE A 44 23.23 26.35 37.33
CA PHE A 44 22.43 27.36 36.65
C PHE A 44 21.28 26.77 35.82
N TYR A 45 21.48 25.59 35.27
CA TYR A 45 20.53 24.85 34.44
C TYR A 45 20.28 23.45 35.00
N PRO A 46 19.71 23.33 36.22
CA PRO A 46 19.33 22.04 36.75
C PRO A 46 18.34 21.38 35.78
N THR A 47 18.72 20.22 35.23
CA THR A 47 17.86 19.47 34.33
C THR A 47 16.70 18.92 35.16
N ALA A 48 15.53 19.57 35.07
CA ALA A 48 14.33 19.08 35.73
C ALA A 48 13.98 17.71 35.16
N PRO A 49 13.63 16.72 36.01
CA PRO A 49 13.14 15.45 35.50
C PRO A 49 11.88 15.69 34.66
N PRO A 50 11.68 14.92 33.58
CA PRO A 50 10.52 15.06 32.72
C PRO A 50 9.24 14.86 33.54
N LYS A 51 8.46 15.94 33.73
CA LYS A 51 7.16 15.88 34.38
C LYS A 51 6.19 15.13 33.47
N ARG A 52 5.82 13.91 33.86
CA ARG A 52 4.75 13.16 33.19
C ARG A 52 3.42 13.51 33.83
N LEU A 53 2.45 13.87 33.00
CA LEU A 53 1.07 14.04 33.46
C LEU A 53 0.48 12.67 33.84
N PRO A 54 -0.41 12.62 34.85
CA PRO A 54 -1.14 11.39 35.16
C PRO A 54 -2.02 10.99 33.97
N LYS A 55 -2.20 9.69 33.77
CA LYS A 55 -2.94 9.14 32.62
C LYS A 55 -4.36 9.72 32.52
N GLU A 56 -5.05 9.85 33.64
CA GLU A 56 -6.39 10.42 33.74
C GLU A 56 -6.47 11.88 33.22
N ALA A 57 -5.44 12.69 33.45
CA ALA A 57 -5.38 14.06 32.92
C ALA A 57 -5.20 14.09 31.40
N ILE A 58 -4.46 13.12 30.85
CA ILE A 58 -4.28 12.97 29.41
C ILE A 58 -5.60 12.49 28.78
N GLU A 59 -6.22 11.45 29.35
CA GLU A 59 -7.47 10.88 28.87
C GLU A 59 -8.61 11.91 28.89
N SER A 60 -8.78 12.65 29.98
CA SER A 60 -9.78 13.72 30.07
C SER A 60 -9.53 14.83 29.05
N SER A 61 -8.26 15.16 28.75
CA SER A 61 -7.92 16.11 27.69
C SER A 61 -8.29 15.59 26.30
N VAL A 62 -7.99 14.32 26.01
CA VAL A 62 -8.32 13.67 24.74
C VAL A 62 -9.84 13.62 24.55
N VAL A 63 -10.60 13.21 25.56
CA VAL A 63 -12.07 13.18 25.50
C VAL A 63 -12.63 14.58 25.19
N ARG A 64 -12.17 15.63 25.89
CA ARG A 64 -12.58 17.01 25.60
C ARG A 64 -12.27 17.43 24.16
N GLN A 65 -11.10 17.05 23.64
CA GLN A 65 -10.70 17.36 22.27
C GLN A 65 -11.58 16.64 21.25
N VAL A 66 -11.84 15.35 21.46
CA VAL A 66 -12.72 14.55 20.59
C VAL A 66 -14.14 15.09 20.62
N ASP A 67 -14.70 15.39 21.80
CA ASP A 67 -16.04 15.94 21.93
C ASP A 67 -16.15 17.30 21.21
N HIS A 68 -15.15 18.16 21.37
CA HIS A 68 -15.09 19.42 20.65
C HIS A 68 -15.07 19.20 19.13
N GLU A 69 -14.27 18.25 18.65
CA GLU A 69 -14.12 17.93 17.23
C GLU A 69 -15.41 17.36 16.63
N MET A 70 -16.05 16.44 17.36
CA MET A 70 -17.33 15.84 17.00
C MET A 70 -18.47 16.86 16.99
N ASN A 71 -18.50 17.78 17.96
CA ASN A 71 -19.48 18.88 17.98
C ASN A 71 -19.29 19.82 16.78
N ARG A 72 -18.04 20.14 16.42
CA ARG A 72 -17.74 20.92 15.20
C ARG A 72 -18.23 20.20 13.94
N ARG A 73 -17.97 18.88 13.82
CA ARG A 73 -18.43 18.08 12.69
C ARG A 73 -19.95 18.03 12.60
N ARG A 74 -20.63 17.87 13.74
CA ARG A 74 -22.10 17.86 13.80
C ARG A 74 -22.68 19.19 13.32
N ALA A 75 -22.18 20.30 13.87
CA ALA A 75 -22.59 21.64 13.45
C ALA A 75 -22.31 21.90 11.97
N ALA A 76 -21.18 21.42 11.44
CA ALA A 76 -20.88 21.54 10.02
C ALA A 76 -21.86 20.76 9.13
N ARG A 77 -22.24 19.53 9.53
CA ARG A 77 -23.24 18.73 8.81
C ARG A 77 -24.62 19.36 8.84
N GLU A 78 -25.06 19.82 10.01
CA GLU A 78 -26.35 20.50 10.17
C GLU A 78 -26.41 21.78 9.32
N ASN A 79 -25.33 22.57 9.30
CA ASN A 79 -25.23 23.76 8.46
C ASN A 79 -25.28 23.42 6.95
N LEU A 80 -24.67 22.30 6.54
CA LEU A 80 -24.75 21.84 5.15
C LEU A 80 -26.18 21.41 4.79
N GLU A 81 -26.84 20.65 5.66
CA GLU A 81 -28.22 20.22 5.48
C GLU A 81 -29.17 21.43 5.36
N ILE A 82 -29.06 22.42 6.25
CA ILE A 82 -29.84 23.67 6.18
C ILE A 82 -29.56 24.42 4.86
N GLN A 83 -28.31 24.45 4.39
CA GLN A 83 -27.99 25.08 3.10
C GLN A 83 -28.59 24.32 1.91
N GLU A 84 -28.57 22.99 1.95
CA GLU A 84 -29.18 22.16 0.93
C GLU A 84 -30.70 22.31 0.91
N GLU A 85 -31.37 22.30 2.07
CA GLU A 85 -32.80 22.58 2.19
C GLU A 85 -33.17 23.97 1.65
N ARG A 86 -32.38 25.00 1.97
CA ARG A 86 -32.59 26.34 1.41
C ARG A 86 -32.45 26.36 -0.11
N LYS A 87 -31.47 25.63 -0.65
CA LYS A 87 -31.26 25.51 -2.11
C LYS A 87 -32.42 24.77 -2.77
N THR A 88 -32.89 23.66 -2.21
CA THR A 88 -34.01 22.87 -2.77
C THR A 88 -35.32 23.65 -2.73
N LEU A 89 -35.61 24.39 -1.64
CA LEU A 89 -36.79 25.25 -1.55
C LEU A 89 -36.75 26.40 -2.57
N SER A 90 -35.56 26.96 -2.85
CA SER A 90 -35.42 28.06 -3.82
C SER A 90 -35.54 27.62 -5.28
N LYS A 91 -35.19 26.37 -5.59
CA LYS A 91 -35.09 25.88 -6.96
C LYS A 91 -36.25 24.94 -7.28
N LYS A 92 -37.42 25.51 -7.56
CA LYS A 92 -38.48 24.77 -8.26
C LYS A 92 -37.96 24.35 -9.63
N ILE A 93 -37.78 23.06 -9.84
CA ILE A 93 -37.40 22.50 -11.13
C ILE A 93 -38.60 22.66 -12.08
N SER A 94 -38.37 23.13 -13.31
CA SER A 94 -39.44 23.25 -14.29
C SER A 94 -39.90 21.86 -14.76
N SER A 95 -41.14 21.72 -15.20
CA SER A 95 -41.63 20.43 -15.73
C SER A 95 -40.78 19.93 -16.91
N ALA A 96 -40.32 20.85 -17.77
CA ALA A 96 -39.45 20.53 -18.90
C ALA A 96 -38.09 19.95 -18.47
N ASP A 97 -37.48 20.49 -17.40
CA ASP A 97 -36.23 19.95 -16.86
C ASP A 97 -36.42 18.55 -16.25
N VAL A 98 -37.58 18.31 -15.62
CA VAL A 98 -37.95 16.98 -15.10
C VAL A 98 -38.07 15.98 -16.25
N GLU A 99 -38.81 16.32 -17.30
CA GLU A 99 -38.98 15.47 -18.48
C GLU A 99 -37.64 15.15 -19.15
N SER A 100 -36.79 16.16 -19.36
CA SER A 100 -35.44 15.97 -19.91
C SER A 100 -34.57 15.07 -19.04
N SER A 101 -34.64 15.23 -17.71
CA SER A 101 -33.91 14.37 -16.77
C SER A 101 -34.40 12.92 -16.82
N VAL A 102 -35.72 12.71 -16.89
CA VAL A 102 -36.33 11.38 -17.01
C VAL A 102 -35.93 10.70 -18.32
N GLU A 103 -35.99 11.42 -19.44
CA GLU A 103 -35.57 10.89 -20.74
C GLU A 103 -34.09 10.52 -20.74
N ARG A 104 -33.22 11.35 -20.16
CA ARG A 104 -31.80 11.05 -19.99
C ARG A 104 -31.58 9.80 -19.13
N LEU A 105 -32.24 9.70 -17.98
CA LEU A 105 -32.13 8.51 -17.12
C LEU A 105 -32.64 7.25 -17.83
N TYR A 106 -33.72 7.35 -18.61
CA TYR A 106 -34.25 6.24 -19.38
C TYR A 106 -33.27 5.77 -20.46
N THR A 107 -32.70 6.70 -21.23
CA THR A 107 -31.71 6.37 -22.27
C THR A 107 -30.42 5.79 -21.67
N GLU A 108 -29.93 6.36 -20.57
CA GLU A 108 -28.75 5.87 -19.85
C GLU A 108 -28.98 4.46 -19.28
N THR A 109 -30.14 4.21 -18.67
CA THR A 109 -30.47 2.88 -18.13
C THR A 109 -30.59 1.83 -19.23
N LEU A 110 -31.17 2.17 -20.39
CA LEU A 110 -31.19 1.28 -21.55
C LEU A 110 -29.77 1.01 -22.09
N ALA A 111 -28.93 2.03 -22.20
CA ALA A 111 -27.54 1.88 -22.63
C ALA A 111 -26.76 0.97 -21.67
N ARG A 112 -26.89 1.19 -20.36
CA ARG A 112 -26.28 0.36 -19.32
C ARG A 112 -26.77 -1.08 -19.38
N LYS A 113 -28.08 -1.30 -19.59
CA LYS A 113 -28.65 -2.64 -19.76
C LYS A 113 -28.07 -3.34 -20.99
N LYS A 114 -27.93 -2.65 -22.13
CA LYS A 114 -27.32 -3.21 -23.35
C LYS A 114 -25.85 -3.56 -23.11
N ALA A 115 -25.08 -2.67 -22.50
CA ALA A 115 -23.68 -2.92 -22.17
C ALA A 115 -23.51 -4.14 -21.25
N ASN A 116 -24.32 -4.23 -20.18
CA ASN A 116 -24.32 -5.38 -19.28
C ASN A 116 -24.69 -6.69 -20.00
N MET A 117 -25.63 -6.63 -20.96
CA MET A 117 -26.01 -7.80 -21.77
C MET A 117 -24.89 -8.23 -22.72
N GLU A 118 -24.17 -7.29 -23.35
CA GLU A 118 -23.04 -7.64 -24.20
C GLU A 118 -21.86 -8.18 -23.40
N GLU A 119 -21.61 -7.61 -22.23
CA GLU A 119 -20.58 -8.08 -21.31
C GLU A 119 -20.90 -9.48 -20.77
N SER A 120 -22.15 -9.73 -20.38
CA SER A 120 -22.57 -11.07 -19.94
C SER A 120 -22.50 -12.09 -21.08
N ARG A 121 -22.84 -11.69 -22.31
CA ARG A 121 -22.64 -12.54 -23.49
C ARG A 121 -21.17 -12.90 -23.68
N LYS A 122 -20.25 -11.94 -23.59
CA LYS A 122 -18.80 -12.21 -23.71
C LYS A 122 -18.27 -13.14 -22.61
N ARG A 123 -18.80 -13.02 -21.38
CA ARG A 123 -18.35 -13.82 -20.23
C ARG A 123 -18.93 -15.23 -20.21
N TYR A 124 -20.19 -15.40 -20.62
CA TYR A 124 -20.94 -16.64 -20.41
C TYR A 124 -21.36 -17.38 -21.68
N LEU A 125 -21.40 -16.73 -22.86
CA LEU A 125 -21.54 -17.49 -24.10
C LEU A 125 -20.18 -18.07 -24.46
N TYR A 126 -20.13 -19.40 -24.45
CA TYR A 126 -19.05 -20.15 -25.06
C TYR A 126 -18.98 -19.80 -26.55
N ALA A 127 -17.96 -19.05 -26.94
CA ALA A 127 -17.56 -18.94 -28.33
C ALA A 127 -16.95 -20.28 -28.72
N GLY A 128 -17.78 -21.19 -29.24
CA GLY A 128 -17.28 -22.44 -29.81
C GLY A 128 -16.26 -22.18 -30.92
N PRO A 129 -15.44 -23.18 -31.27
CA PRO A 129 -14.50 -23.05 -32.37
C PRO A 129 -15.25 -22.61 -33.64
N ASP A 130 -14.59 -21.81 -34.47
CA ASP A 130 -15.15 -21.35 -35.73
C ASP A 130 -15.74 -22.53 -36.50
N MET A 131 -17.00 -22.40 -36.92
CA MET A 131 -17.65 -23.41 -37.74
C MET A 131 -16.92 -23.52 -39.07
N VAL A 132 -16.04 -24.52 -39.18
CA VAL A 132 -15.43 -24.91 -40.45
C VAL A 132 -16.52 -25.58 -41.28
N LYS A 133 -17.22 -24.79 -42.09
CA LYS A 133 -18.12 -25.31 -43.12
C LYS A 133 -17.28 -25.96 -44.21
N LYS A 134 -17.05 -27.27 -44.08
CA LYS A 134 -16.43 -28.06 -45.16
C LYS A 134 -17.35 -28.08 -46.38
N ASN A 135 -16.76 -28.05 -47.56
CA ASN A 135 -17.53 -28.08 -48.79
C ASN A 135 -18.19 -29.47 -48.94
N ALA A 136 -19.44 -29.53 -49.40
CA ALA A 136 -20.18 -30.79 -49.53
C ALA A 136 -19.44 -31.82 -50.41
N LYS A 137 -18.70 -31.34 -51.42
CA LYS A 137 -17.87 -32.17 -52.29
C LYS A 137 -16.73 -32.86 -51.54
N GLU A 138 -16.03 -32.13 -50.67
CA GLU A 138 -14.93 -32.70 -49.86
C GLU A 138 -15.45 -33.77 -48.89
N ILE A 139 -16.64 -33.55 -48.32
CA ILE A 139 -17.31 -34.53 -47.45
C ILE A 139 -17.62 -35.81 -48.23
N GLN A 140 -18.19 -35.68 -49.44
CA GLN A 140 -18.48 -36.83 -50.29
C GLN A 140 -17.21 -37.60 -50.70
N GLU A 141 -16.14 -36.90 -51.07
CA GLU A 141 -14.87 -37.55 -51.39
C GLU A 141 -14.27 -38.28 -50.19
N TYR A 142 -14.33 -37.68 -49.01
CA TYR A 142 -13.82 -38.31 -47.78
C TYR A 142 -14.60 -39.58 -47.44
N VAL A 143 -15.94 -39.52 -47.52
CA VAL A 143 -16.81 -40.70 -47.33
C VAL A 143 -16.52 -41.76 -48.39
N GLY A 144 -16.33 -41.36 -49.65
CA GLY A 144 -15.97 -42.27 -50.74
C GLY A 144 -14.67 -43.02 -50.46
N ARG A 145 -13.62 -42.36 -49.94
CA ARG A 145 -12.36 -43.01 -49.55
C ARG A 145 -12.53 -44.01 -48.41
N LEU A 146 -13.40 -43.72 -47.45
CA LEU A 146 -13.69 -44.62 -46.33
C LEU A 146 -14.53 -45.82 -46.74
N ALA A 147 -15.37 -45.68 -47.76
CA ALA A 147 -16.24 -46.75 -48.24
C ALA A 147 -15.48 -47.84 -49.03
N VAL A 148 -14.27 -47.56 -49.54
CA VAL A 148 -13.50 -48.56 -50.29
C VAL A 148 -12.80 -49.52 -49.32
N PRO A 149 -13.11 -50.83 -49.36
CA PRO A 149 -12.40 -51.82 -48.57
C PRO A 149 -10.93 -51.86 -48.97
N LYS A 150 -10.03 -51.76 -47.99
CA LYS A 150 -8.57 -51.72 -48.22
C LYS A 150 -8.01 -53.03 -48.79
N LYS A 151 -8.67 -54.16 -48.53
CA LYS A 151 -8.24 -55.50 -48.94
C LYS A 151 -9.42 -56.21 -49.62
N LYS A 152 -9.20 -56.74 -50.82
CA LYS A 152 -10.23 -57.44 -51.62
C LYS A 152 -10.03 -58.95 -51.66
N GLU A 153 -8.78 -59.40 -51.56
CA GLU A 153 -8.42 -60.81 -51.56
C GLU A 153 -8.03 -61.21 -50.14
N PHE A 154 -8.64 -62.29 -49.66
CA PHE A 154 -8.39 -62.85 -48.35
C PHE A 154 -7.79 -64.23 -48.56
N THR A 155 -6.71 -64.52 -47.83
CA THR A 155 -6.14 -65.87 -47.82
C THR A 155 -7.10 -66.81 -47.10
N ILE A 156 -7.13 -68.09 -47.49
CA ILE A 156 -7.97 -69.11 -46.83
C ILE A 156 -7.74 -69.12 -45.31
N GLU A 157 -6.48 -68.94 -44.86
CA GLU A 157 -6.15 -68.81 -43.43
C GLU A 157 -6.84 -67.62 -42.74
N GLU A 158 -6.97 -66.47 -43.42
CA GLU A 158 -7.65 -65.29 -42.87
C GLU A 158 -9.16 -65.48 -42.80
N VAL A 159 -9.73 -66.11 -43.84
CA VAL A 159 -11.14 -66.48 -43.86
C VAL A 159 -11.42 -67.47 -42.73
N ASN A 160 -10.61 -68.51 -42.61
CA ASN A 160 -10.69 -69.50 -41.53
C ASN A 160 -10.59 -68.86 -40.15
N LYS A 161 -9.71 -67.86 -39.98
CA LYS A 161 -9.57 -67.10 -38.72
C LYS A 161 -10.78 -66.20 -38.40
N VAL A 162 -11.49 -65.66 -39.40
CA VAL A 162 -12.71 -64.87 -39.17
C VAL A 162 -13.90 -65.76 -38.85
N TYR A 163 -13.95 -66.98 -39.40
CA TYR A 163 -15.05 -67.93 -39.22
C TYR A 163 -14.76 -69.05 -38.20
N ASP A 164 -13.63 -68.98 -37.48
CA ASP A 164 -13.18 -70.02 -36.53
C ASP A 164 -13.21 -71.46 -37.10
N LEU A 165 -12.90 -71.61 -38.40
CA LEU A 165 -12.81 -72.91 -39.07
C LEU A 165 -11.36 -73.42 -38.96
N VAL A 166 -11.22 -74.62 -38.36
CA VAL A 166 -9.98 -75.28 -37.90
C VAL A 166 -8.82 -75.25 -38.90
#